data_AF-A0A955CMX7-F1
#
_entry.id   AF-A0A955CMX7-F1
#
_cell.length_a   1.000
_cell.length_b   1.000
_cell.length_c   1.000
_cell.angle_alpha   90.00
_cell.angle_beta   90.00
_cell.angle_gamma   90.00
#
_symmetry.space_group_name_H-M   'P 1'
#
loop_
_entity.id
_entity.type
_entity.pdbx_description
1 polymer ?
#
loop_
_entity_poly.entity_id
_entity_poly.type
_entity_poly.pdbx_seq_one_letter_code
_entity_poly.pdbx_strand_id
1 'polypeptide(L)'
;LKRLVVLIMITVALRAALCGWGLSVQWNGDHHAAIGLWSFVALRWLSGIVGTLVLAAMTWQTLKIPNTQSATGILYVGVICSFLGELTSQLLSVQTPFPL
;
A
#
# COMPACT_ATOMS: atom_id res chain seq x y z
N LEU A 1 -15.11 -14.73 0.91
CA LEU A 1 -13.71 -14.31 0.67
C LEU A 1 -13.47 -13.66 -0.69
N LYS A 2 -13.91 -14.24 -1.82
CA LYS A 2 -13.68 -13.63 -3.15
C LYS A 2 -14.12 -12.14 -3.26
N ARG A 3 -15.31 -11.80 -2.74
CA ARG A 3 -15.79 -10.40 -2.69
C ARG A 3 -14.91 -9.46 -1.83
N LEU A 4 -14.35 -9.97 -0.73
CA LEU A 4 -13.46 -9.18 0.14
C LEU A 4 -12.11 -8.89 -0.52
N VAL A 5 -11.56 -9.87 -1.24
CA VAL A 5 -10.31 -9.67 -2.00
C VAL A 5 -10.50 -8.61 -3.10
N VAL A 6 -11.65 -8.62 -3.79
CA VAL A 6 -11.97 -7.58 -4.79
C VAL A 6 -12.05 -6.18 -4.16
N LEU A 7 -12.68 -6.04 -2.99
CA LEU A 7 -12.75 -4.75 -2.27
C LEU A 7 -11.37 -4.25 -1.84
N ILE A 8 -10.47 -5.15 -1.42
CA ILE A 8 -9.07 -4.81 -1.09
C ILE A 8 -8.36 -4.30 -2.35
N MET A 9 -8.49 -5.01 -3.47
CA MET A 9 -7.87 -4.61 -4.74
C MET A 9 -8.35 -3.24 -5.20
N ILE A 10 -9.66 -2.95 -5.10
CA ILE A 10 -10.23 -1.64 -5.46
C ILE A 10 -9.68 -0.55 -4.53
N THR A 11 -9.65 -0.79 -3.22
CA THR A 11 -9.12 0.18 -2.24
C THR A 11 -7.64 0.48 -2.48
N VAL A 12 -6.84 -0.54 -2.78
CA VAL A 12 -5.42 -0.39 -3.10
C VAL A 12 -5.24 0.40 -4.41
N ALA A 13 -6.05 0.12 -5.43
CA ALA A 13 -6.00 0.86 -6.69
C ALA A 13 -6.35 2.35 -6.52
N LEU A 14 -7.40 2.65 -5.75
CA LEU A 14 -7.77 4.04 -5.42
C LEU A 14 -6.66 4.75 -4.65
N ARG A 15 -6.05 4.08 -3.67
CA ARG A 15 -4.89 4.63 -2.93
C ARG A 15 -3.70 4.89 -3.84
N ALA A 16 -3.38 3.96 -4.74
CA ALA A 16 -2.29 4.12 -5.69
C ALA A 16 -2.51 5.31 -6.64
N ALA A 17 -3.75 5.51 -7.11
CA ALA A 17 -4.09 6.66 -7.95
C ALA A 17 -3.92 7.99 -7.21
N LEU A 18 -4.39 8.08 -5.95
CA LEU A 18 -4.26 9.29 -5.13
C LEU A 18 -2.79 9.58 -4.77
N CYS A 19 -2.01 8.57 -4.38
CA CYS A 19 -0.59 8.74 -4.07
C CYS A 19 0.22 9.06 -5.32
N GLY A 20 -0.11 8.45 -6.46
CA GLY A 20 0.51 8.75 -7.75
C GLY A 20 0.26 10.19 -8.18
N TRP A 21 -0.96 10.70 -7.97
CA TRP A 21 -1.27 12.11 -8.17
C TRP A 21 -0.42 13.01 -7.25
N GLY A 22 -0.39 12.74 -5.94
CA GLY A 22 0.40 13.51 -4.97
C GLY A 22 1.89 13.54 -5.30
N LEU A 23 2.45 12.40 -5.71
CA LEU A 23 3.84 12.27 -6.15
C LEU A 23 4.12 13.11 -7.39
N SER A 24 3.21 13.09 -8.38
CA SER A 24 3.37 13.89 -9.60
C SER A 24 3.37 15.39 -9.31
N VAL A 25 2.53 15.86 -8.38
CA VAL A 25 2.48 17.27 -7.97
C VAL A 25 3.74 17.66 -7.19
N GLN A 26 4.19 16.81 -6.27
CA GLN A 26 5.41 17.08 -5.50
C GLN A 26 6.67 17.08 -6.38
N TRP A 27 6.75 16.19 -7.37
CA TRP A 27 7.86 16.15 -8.33
C TRP A 27 7.97 17.44 -9.14
N ASN A 28 6.86 18.12 -9.39
CA ASN A 28 6.83 19.42 -10.05
C ASN A 28 7.14 20.61 -9.09
N GLY A 29 7.26 20.35 -7.79
CA GLY A 29 7.59 21.33 -6.75
C GLY A 29 9.07 21.34 -6.35
N ASP A 30 9.37 21.67 -5.10
CA ASP A 30 10.75 21.77 -4.58
C ASP A 30 11.51 20.44 -4.67
N HIS A 31 12.65 20.46 -5.39
CA HIS A 31 13.50 19.28 -5.64
C HIS A 31 14.44 18.95 -4.47
N HIS A 32 14.48 19.76 -3.41
CA HIS A 32 15.36 19.57 -2.25
C HIS A 32 14.71 18.68 -1.17
N ALA A 33 14.12 17.55 -1.58
CA ALA A 33 13.64 16.56 -0.63
C ALA A 33 14.83 15.71 -0.11
N ALA A 34 15.01 15.68 1.20
CA ALA A 34 16.04 14.87 1.84
C ALA A 34 15.89 13.38 1.47
N ILE A 35 17.02 12.66 1.37
CA ILE A 35 17.05 11.21 1.06
C ILE A 35 16.13 10.39 1.99
N GLY A 36 15.95 10.84 3.23
CA GLY A 36 15.00 10.26 4.17
C GLY A 36 13.55 10.28 3.67
N LEU A 37 13.09 11.38 3.08
CA LEU A 37 11.71 11.53 2.56
C LEU A 37 11.42 10.49 1.48
N TRP A 38 12.31 10.35 0.49
CA TRP A 38 12.19 9.36 -0.58
C TRP A 38 12.21 7.92 -0.08
N SER A 39 12.96 7.65 0.99
CA SER A 39 13.01 6.33 1.63
C SER A 39 11.66 5.98 2.27
N PHE A 40 11.01 6.95 2.91
CA PHE A 40 9.65 6.78 3.45
C PHE A 40 8.59 6.69 2.34
N VAL A 41 8.70 7.46 1.23
CA VAL A 41 7.84 7.30 0.05
C VAL A 41 7.95 5.86 -0.49
N ALA A 42 9.18 5.36 -0.69
CA ALA A 42 9.41 4.01 -1.17
C ALA A 42 8.85 2.96 -0.21
N LEU A 43 9.06 3.12 1.10
CA LEU A 43 8.50 2.23 2.12
C LEU A 43 6.96 2.20 2.04
N ARG A 44 6.31 3.35 1.86
CA ARG A 44 4.86 3.43 1.70
C ARG A 44 4.37 2.71 0.44
N TRP A 45 5.01 2.96 -0.70
CA TRP A 45 4.62 2.34 -1.96
C TRP A 45 4.83 0.83 -1.94
N LEU A 46 5.94 0.35 -1.38
CA LEU A 46 6.26 -1.06 -1.31
C LEU A 46 5.41 -1.81 -0.28
N SER A 47 5.18 -1.25 0.92
CA SER A 47 4.39 -1.93 1.95
C SER A 47 2.88 -1.74 1.76
N GLY A 48 2.42 -0.50 1.57
CA GLY A 48 1.00 -0.14 1.56
C GLY A 48 0.28 -0.44 0.25
N ILE A 49 1.00 -0.39 -0.88
CA ILE A 49 0.40 -0.61 -2.21
C ILE A 49 0.86 -1.95 -2.76
N VAL A 50 2.13 -2.06 -3.16
CA VAL A 50 2.64 -3.23 -3.89
C VAL A 50 2.54 -4.50 -3.03
N GLY A 51 3.04 -4.47 -1.80
CA GLY A 51 3.01 -5.61 -0.89
C GLY A 51 1.60 -6.06 -0.57
N THR A 52 0.70 -5.10 -0.31
CA THR A 52 -0.72 -5.42 -0.02
C THR A 52 -1.42 -6.04 -1.24
N LEU A 53 -1.13 -5.56 -2.45
CA LEU A 53 -1.69 -6.07 -3.71
C LEU A 53 -1.16 -7.48 -4.02
N VAL A 54 0.13 -7.72 -3.84
CA VAL A 54 0.76 -9.04 -3.99
C VAL A 54 0.16 -10.04 -3.01
N LEU A 55 0.03 -9.67 -1.73
CA LEU A 55 -0.54 -10.55 -0.70
C LEU A 55 -2.03 -10.86 -0.94
N ALA A 56 -2.78 -9.88 -1.45
CA ALA A 56 -4.16 -10.09 -1.88
C ALA A 56 -4.25 -11.09 -3.06
N ALA A 57 -3.36 -10.95 -4.05
CA ALA A 57 -3.28 -11.87 -5.18
C ALA A 57 -2.84 -13.29 -4.77
N MET A 58 -1.87 -13.40 -3.85
CA MET A 58 -1.44 -14.68 -3.28
C MET A 58 -2.59 -15.34 -2.51
N THR A 59 -3.29 -14.60 -1.66
CA THR A 59 -4.48 -15.10 -0.95
C THR A 59 -5.51 -15.66 -1.92
N TRP A 60 -5.76 -14.96 -3.03
CA TRP A 60 -6.69 -15.42 -4.06
C TRP A 60 -6.30 -16.78 -4.66
N GLN A 61 -5.00 -17.00 -4.87
CA GLN A 61 -4.49 -18.28 -5.37
C GLN A 61 -4.62 -19.37 -4.30
N THR A 62 -4.28 -19.07 -3.04
CA THR A 62 -4.38 -20.01 -1.91
C THR A 62 -5.83 -20.44 -1.65
N LEU A 63 -6.81 -19.58 -1.91
CA LEU A 63 -8.23 -19.90 -1.78
C LEU A 63 -8.74 -20.96 -2.78
N LYS A 64 -7.97 -21.29 -3.81
CA LYS A 64 -8.30 -22.38 -4.74
C LYS A 64 -7.97 -23.75 -4.16
N ILE A 65 -7.18 -23.79 -3.09
CA ILE A 65 -6.79 -25.01 -2.37
C ILE A 65 -7.74 -25.16 -1.16
N PRO A 66 -8.24 -26.36 -0.85
CA PRO A 66 -9.23 -26.57 0.22
C PRO A 66 -8.73 -26.23 1.64
N ASN A 67 -7.43 -25.99 1.82
CA ASN A 67 -6.84 -25.57 3.10
C ASN A 67 -6.92 -24.04 3.29
N THR A 68 -7.88 -23.59 4.09
CA THR A 68 -8.12 -22.16 4.37
C THR A 68 -7.20 -21.56 5.43
N GLN A 69 -6.51 -22.39 6.22
CA GLN A 69 -5.61 -21.94 7.30
C GLN A 69 -4.38 -21.17 6.79
N SER A 70 -3.84 -21.55 5.62
CA SER A 70 -2.73 -20.83 5.01
C SER A 70 -3.18 -19.47 4.45
N ALA A 71 -4.42 -19.38 3.94
CA ALA A 71 -4.97 -18.14 3.39
C ALA A 71 -5.22 -17.06 4.47
N THR A 72 -5.59 -17.45 5.70
CA THR A 72 -5.80 -16.49 6.80
C THR A 72 -4.49 -15.85 7.25
N GLY A 73 -3.38 -16.61 7.29
CA GLY A 73 -2.06 -16.07 7.59
C GLY A 73 -1.61 -15.00 6.58
N ILE A 74 -1.82 -15.25 5.29
CA ILE A 74 -1.49 -14.28 4.23
C ILE A 74 -2.33 -13.00 4.36
N LEU A 75 -3.62 -13.13 4.69
CA LEU A 75 -4.48 -11.97 4.95
C LEU A 75 -4.01 -11.13 6.14
N TYR A 76 -3.55 -11.77 7.22
CA TYR A 76 -3.04 -11.06 8.40
C TYR A 76 -1.81 -10.20 8.05
N VAL A 77 -0.86 -10.77 7.31
CA VAL A 77 0.30 -10.02 6.80
C VAL A 77 -0.13 -8.89 5.87
N GLY A 78 -1.13 -9.14 5.00
CA GLY A 78 -1.70 -8.10 4.13
C GLY A 78 -2.27 -6.91 4.90
N VAL A 79 -2.98 -7.16 5.99
CA VAL A 79 -3.52 -6.11 6.87
C VAL A 79 -2.39 -5.31 7.53
N ILE A 80 -1.37 -6.00 8.06
CA ILE A 80 -0.19 -5.34 8.67
C ILE A 80 0.53 -4.46 7.65
N CYS A 81 0.77 -4.97 6.43
CA CYS A 81 1.36 -4.19 5.35
C CYS A 81 0.53 -2.94 5.00
N SER A 82 -0.80 -3.06 4.99
CA SER A 82 -1.69 -1.92 4.74
C SER A 82 -1.60 -0.85 5.84
N PHE A 83 -1.50 -1.26 7.12
CA PHE A 83 -1.32 -0.34 8.24
C PHE A 83 0.06 0.30 8.24
N LEU A 84 1.10 -0.45 7.90
CA LEU A 84 2.46 0.08 7.80
C LEU A 84 2.54 1.18 6.73
N GLY A 85 1.94 0.95 5.56
CA GLY A 85 1.87 1.96 4.50
C GLY A 85 1.04 3.19 4.89
N GLU A 86 -0.02 3.01 5.68
CA GLU A 86 -0.84 4.11 6.20
C GLU A 86 -0.08 4.97 7.22
N LEU A 87 0.54 4.34 8.22
CA LEU A 87 1.36 5.02 9.22
C LEU A 87 2.51 5.79 8.56
N THR A 88 3.12 5.20 7.54
CA THR A 88 4.15 5.87 6.76
C THR A 88 3.60 7.14 6.09
N SER A 89 2.40 7.10 5.51
CA SER A 89 1.75 8.31 4.93
C SER A 89 1.50 9.39 5.96
N GLN A 90 1.02 9.02 7.15
CA GLN A 90 0.78 9.97 8.22
C GLN A 90 2.10 10.67 8.61
N LEU A 91 3.21 9.94 8.67
CA LEU A 91 4.53 10.52 8.89
C LEU A 91 4.96 11.46 7.74
N LEU A 92 4.72 11.09 6.48
CA LEU A 92 5.00 11.98 5.34
C LEU A 92 4.13 13.23 5.36
N SER A 93 2.87 13.13 5.78
CA SER A 93 1.93 14.26 5.80
C SER A 93 2.33 15.36 6.78
N VAL A 94 3.17 15.05 7.77
CA VAL A 94 3.77 16.05 8.68
C VAL A 94 4.77 16.94 7.95
N GLN A 95 5.48 16.38 6.96
CA GLN A 95 6.57 17.05 6.25
C GLN A 95 6.15 17.56 4.87
N THR A 96 5.05 17.05 4.33
CA THR A 96 4.61 17.31 2.96
C THR A 96 3.11 17.61 2.95
N PRO A 97 2.68 18.67 2.24
CA PRO A 97 1.26 19.04 2.18
C PRO A 97 0.44 18.12 1.26
N PHE A 98 1.10 17.19 0.56
CA PHE A 98 0.47 16.32 -0.43
C PHE A 98 0.30 14.90 0.11
N PRO A 99 -0.76 14.18 -0.28
CA PRO A 99 -0.95 12.79 0.07
C PRO A 99 0.01 11.91 -0.74
N LEU A 100 1.18 11.63 -0.17
CA LEU A 100 2.20 10.73 -0.69
C LEU A 100 2.02 9.34 -0.09
#